data_AF-A0A8S0G689-F1
#
_entry.id   AF-A0A8S0G689-F1
#
_cell.length_a   1.000
_cell.length_b   1.000
_cell.length_c   1.000
_cell.angle_alpha   90.00
_cell.angle_beta   90.00
_cell.angle_gamma   90.00
#
_symmetry.space_group_name_H-M   'P 1'
#
loop_
_entity.id
_entity.type
_entity.pdbx_description
1 polymer ?
#
loop_
_entity_poly.entity_id
_entity_poly.type
_entity_poly.pdbx_seq_one_letter_code
_entity_poly.pdbx_strand_id
1 'polypeptide(L)'
;MFIVESYAVAIIMCFITMICWGSWANTTKLVSNKKWEFPLFYWDYSIGLLLCSLLFAFTLGSMGEAGRSFIPDIQQASSSSLMSAILAGIIFNISNILLVASINLAGMAVAFPVGVGLALALGVITTYIGNPQGDPLILFLGVACVVSAIIFTAIAYGRV
;
A
#
# COMPACT_ATOMS: atom_id res chain seq x y z
N MET A 1 -13.14 -18.82 4.11
CA MET A 1 -12.64 -17.43 4.15
C MET A 1 -13.68 -16.50 4.76
N PHE A 2 -13.27 -15.51 5.54
CA PHE A 2 -14.15 -14.50 6.12
C PHE A 2 -14.55 -13.49 5.03
N ILE A 3 -15.85 -13.28 4.87
CA ILE A 3 -16.41 -12.30 3.93
C ILE A 3 -17.21 -11.27 4.73
N VAL A 4 -16.97 -9.99 4.45
CA VAL A 4 -17.70 -8.90 5.09
C VAL A 4 -19.03 -8.70 4.38
N GLU A 5 -20.12 -9.10 5.02
CA GLU A 5 -21.48 -8.98 4.45
C GLU A 5 -22.14 -7.63 4.78
N SER A 6 -21.74 -7.00 5.88
CA SER A 6 -22.34 -5.74 6.35
C SER A 6 -21.59 -4.53 5.82
N TYR A 7 -22.31 -3.63 5.15
CA TYR A 7 -21.79 -2.35 4.67
C TYR A 7 -21.18 -1.51 5.80
N ALA A 8 -21.82 -1.49 6.98
CA ALA A 8 -21.31 -0.75 8.13
C ALA A 8 -19.97 -1.31 8.62
N VAL A 9 -19.84 -2.65 8.65
CA VAL A 9 -18.57 -3.31 9.02
C VAL A 9 -17.49 -3.03 7.98
N ALA A 10 -17.82 -3.04 6.69
CA ALA A 10 -16.87 -2.70 5.62
C ALA A 10 -16.32 -1.27 5.77
N ILE A 11 -17.18 -0.29 6.09
CA ILE A 11 -16.75 1.09 6.37
C ILE A 11 -15.82 1.14 7.59
N ILE A 12 -16.18 0.48 8.70
CA ILE A 12 -15.35 0.45 9.91
C ILE A 12 -13.98 -0.15 9.60
N MET A 13 -13.93 -1.26 8.86
CA MET A 13 -12.68 -1.87 8.46
C MET A 13 -11.86 -0.94 7.56
N CYS A 14 -12.50 -0.19 6.65
CA CYS A 14 -11.81 0.82 5.84
C CYS A 14 -11.14 1.90 6.71
N PHE A 15 -11.84 2.43 7.72
CA PHE A 15 -11.24 3.37 8.67
C PHE A 15 -10.06 2.77 9.43
N ILE A 16 -10.19 1.52 9.90
CA ILE A 16 -9.10 0.80 10.55
C ILE A 16 -7.90 0.67 9.60
N THR A 17 -8.11 0.28 8.34
CA THR A 17 -7.04 0.19 7.34
C THR A 17 -6.34 1.52 7.12
N MET A 18 -7.09 2.63 7.05
CA MET A 18 -6.51 3.97 6.87
C MET A 18 -5.68 4.41 8.08
N ILE A 19 -6.12 4.09 9.30
CA ILE A 19 -5.36 4.34 10.54
C ILE A 19 -4.07 3.51 10.55
N CYS A 20 -4.17 2.21 10.26
CA CYS A 20 -3.03 1.31 10.19
C CYS A 20 -2.02 1.78 9.14
N TRP A 21 -2.48 2.19 7.95
CA TRP A 21 -1.63 2.66 6.87
C TRP A 21 -0.91 3.96 7.22
N GLY A 22 -1.54 4.89 7.94
CA GLY A 22 -0.89 6.13 8.40
C GLY A 22 0.02 5.95 9.61
N SER A 23 -0.14 4.87 10.37
CA SER A 23 0.53 4.68 11.66
C SER A 23 2.05 4.52 11.55
N TRP A 24 2.55 3.96 10.45
CA TRP A 24 3.98 3.68 10.26
C TRP A 24 4.87 4.93 10.39
N ALA A 25 4.42 6.07 9.83
CA ALA A 25 5.13 7.35 9.87
C ALA A 25 5.20 7.93 11.30
N ASN A 26 4.19 7.65 12.12
CA ASN A 26 4.17 8.04 13.52
C ASN A 26 5.11 7.14 14.33
N THR A 27 5.08 5.82 14.08
CA THR A 27 5.97 4.88 14.77
C THR A 27 7.44 5.11 14.45
N THR A 28 7.79 5.51 13.22
CA THR A 28 9.17 5.90 12.87
C THR A 28 9.63 7.11 13.67
N LYS A 29 8.79 8.14 13.82
CA LYS A 29 9.09 9.32 14.64
C LYS A 29 9.24 8.99 16.13
N LEU A 30 8.51 7.98 16.64
CA LEU A 30 8.64 7.56 18.04
C LEU A 30 9.98 6.88 18.33
N VAL A 31 10.52 6.12 17.37
CA VAL A 31 11.79 5.39 17.53
C VAL A 31 13.01 6.18 17.05
N SER A 32 12.82 7.24 16.26
CA SER A 32 13.93 8.09 15.79
C SER A 32 14.69 8.76 16.93
N ASN A 33 14.01 9.10 18.04
CA ASN A 33 14.63 9.63 19.25
C ASN A 33 15.53 8.61 19.99
N LYS A 34 15.44 7.32 19.63
CA LYS A 34 16.21 6.22 20.23
C LYS A 34 17.39 5.76 19.36
N LYS A 35 17.78 6.54 18.34
CA LYS A 35 18.80 6.18 17.35
C LYS A 35 18.50 4.87 16.60
N TRP A 36 17.24 4.49 16.47
CA TRP A 36 16.87 3.37 15.61
C TRP A 36 16.92 3.84 14.16
N GLU A 37 17.87 3.30 13.40
CA GLU A 37 18.04 3.71 12.02
C GLU A 37 16.85 3.25 11.18
N PHE A 38 16.47 4.08 10.20
CA PHE A 38 15.35 3.80 9.32
C PHE A 38 15.41 2.39 8.67
N PRO A 39 16.57 1.91 8.16
CA PRO A 39 16.65 0.57 7.58
C PRO A 39 16.26 -0.54 8.55
N LEU A 40 16.68 -0.46 9.82
CA LEU A 40 16.34 -1.44 10.85
C LEU A 40 14.84 -1.41 11.17
N PHE A 41 14.24 -0.22 11.29
CA PHE A 41 12.79 -0.09 11.44
C PHE A 41 12.05 -0.77 10.27
N TYR A 42 12.53 -0.58 9.04
CA TYR A 42 11.90 -1.13 7.86
C TYR A 42 11.99 -2.67 7.79
N TRP A 43 13.10 -3.25 8.27
CA TRP A 43 13.23 -4.70 8.46
C TRP A 43 12.19 -5.23 9.45
N ASP A 44 12.10 -4.62 10.64
CA ASP A 44 11.12 -5.01 11.67
C ASP A 44 9.69 -4.89 11.14
N TYR A 45 9.41 -3.79 10.43
CA TYR A 45 8.11 -3.55 9.80
C TYR A 45 7.76 -4.61 8.76
N SER A 46 8.72 -5.00 7.91
CA SER A 46 8.51 -6.02 6.88
C SER A 46 8.25 -7.41 7.48
N ILE A 47 8.99 -7.77 8.53
CA ILE A 47 8.78 -9.03 9.27
C ILE A 47 7.40 -9.01 9.95
N GLY A 48 7.04 -7.90 10.59
CA GLY A 48 5.73 -7.72 11.21
C GLY A 48 4.59 -7.88 10.21
N LEU A 49 4.70 -7.24 9.03
CA LEU A 49 3.74 -7.41 7.93
C LEU A 49 3.62 -8.86 7.47
N LEU A 50 4.75 -9.57 7.30
CA LEU A 50 4.74 -10.98 6.93
C LEU A 50 4.01 -11.82 7.97
N LEU A 51 4.36 -11.67 9.25
CA LEU A 51 3.73 -12.42 10.35
C LEU A 51 2.23 -12.12 10.46
N CYS A 52 1.83 -10.84 10.37
CA CYS A 52 0.42 -10.46 10.34
C CYS A 52 -0.32 -11.01 9.12
N SER A 53 0.31 -11.02 7.94
CA SER A 53 -0.29 -11.60 6.73
C SER A 53 -0.52 -13.11 6.86
N LEU A 54 0.43 -13.84 7.45
CA LEU A 54 0.30 -15.27 7.73
C LEU A 54 -0.78 -15.52 8.78
N LEU A 55 -0.80 -14.73 9.85
CA LEU A 55 -1.84 -14.80 10.88
C LEU A 55 -3.22 -14.62 10.24
N PHE A 56 -3.42 -13.61 9.39
CA PHE A 56 -4.68 -13.40 8.70
C PHE A 56 -5.00 -14.49 7.68
N ALA A 57 -4.01 -15.02 6.95
CA ALA A 57 -4.22 -16.13 6.01
C ALA A 57 -4.75 -17.39 6.71
N PHE A 58 -4.18 -17.74 7.87
CA PHE A 58 -4.60 -18.91 8.65
C PHE A 58 -5.82 -18.67 9.56
N THR A 59 -6.17 -17.42 9.82
CA THR A 59 -7.39 -17.06 10.58
C THR A 59 -8.50 -16.63 9.64
N LEU A 60 -8.64 -15.34 9.36
CA LEU A 60 -9.68 -14.78 8.49
C LEU A 60 -9.70 -15.44 7.10
N GLY A 61 -8.55 -15.80 6.54
CA GLY A 61 -8.46 -16.50 5.25
C GLY A 61 -8.97 -17.95 5.29
N SER A 62 -8.97 -18.61 6.45
CA SER A 62 -9.21 -20.07 6.55
C SER A 62 -10.37 -20.48 7.47
N MET A 63 -10.83 -19.62 8.38
CA MET A 63 -11.84 -19.93 9.41
C MET A 63 -13.28 -19.52 9.06
N GLY A 64 -13.50 -18.84 7.93
CA GLY A 64 -14.86 -18.43 7.52
C GLY A 64 -15.59 -19.48 6.67
N GLU A 65 -16.92 -19.44 6.67
CA GLU A 65 -17.82 -20.42 6.04
C GLU A 65 -17.93 -20.28 4.51
N ALA A 66 -17.50 -19.15 3.94
CA ALA A 66 -17.61 -18.86 2.52
C ALA A 66 -16.24 -18.86 1.82
N GLY A 67 -16.17 -19.29 0.56
CA GLY A 67 -14.92 -19.34 -0.22
C GLY A 67 -13.95 -20.45 0.21
N ARG A 68 -12.79 -20.53 -0.45
CA ARG A 68 -11.76 -21.55 -0.18
C ARG A 68 -10.82 -21.12 0.95
N SER A 69 -10.39 -22.07 1.77
CA SER A 69 -9.35 -21.83 2.79
C SER A 69 -7.97 -21.68 2.15
N PHE A 70 -7.03 -21.06 2.87
CA PHE A 70 -5.73 -20.66 2.32
C PHE A 70 -4.90 -21.82 1.73
N ILE A 71 -4.77 -22.95 2.45
CA ILE A 71 -3.92 -24.06 2.01
C ILE A 71 -4.42 -24.70 0.70
N PRO A 72 -5.71 -25.10 0.57
CA PRO A 72 -6.24 -25.55 -0.71
C PRO A 72 -6.10 -24.51 -1.82
N ASP A 73 -6.25 -23.22 -1.50
CA ASP A 73 -6.20 -22.15 -2.49
C ASP A 73 -4.79 -21.96 -3.09
N ILE A 74 -3.74 -22.12 -2.27
CA ILE A 74 -2.35 -22.13 -2.72
C ILE A 74 -2.01 -23.43 -3.49
N GLN A 75 -2.50 -24.58 -3.06
CA GLN A 75 -2.14 -25.87 -3.67
C GLN A 75 -2.63 -26.02 -5.12
N GLN A 76 -3.77 -25.43 -5.45
CA GLN A 76 -4.30 -25.43 -6.82
C GLN A 76 -3.74 -24.27 -7.67
N ALA A 77 -3.03 -23.31 -7.07
CA ALA A 77 -2.59 -22.11 -7.78
C ALA A 77 -1.55 -22.46 -8.85
N SER A 78 -1.67 -21.87 -10.03
CA SER A 78 -0.72 -22.14 -11.11
C SER A 78 0.67 -21.59 -10.77
N SER A 79 1.73 -22.28 -11.19
CA SER A 79 3.10 -21.81 -10.99
C SER A 79 3.35 -20.42 -11.60
N SER A 80 2.68 -20.09 -12.71
CA SER A 80 2.76 -18.78 -13.35
C SER A 80 2.15 -17.67 -12.48
N SER A 81 0.99 -17.94 -11.86
CA SER A 81 0.34 -17.00 -10.92
C SER A 81 1.20 -16.77 -9.68
N LEU A 82 1.77 -17.84 -9.11
CA LEU A 82 2.66 -17.74 -7.95
C LEU A 82 3.93 -16.95 -8.28
N MET A 83 4.57 -17.23 -9.41
CA MET A 83 5.76 -16.49 -9.85
C MET A 83 5.44 -15.01 -10.08
N SER A 84 4.29 -14.70 -10.68
CA SER A 84 3.86 -13.31 -10.91
C SER A 84 3.63 -12.57 -9.59
N ALA A 85 3.01 -13.21 -8.59
CA ALA A 85 2.80 -12.64 -7.28
C ALA A 85 4.13 -12.39 -6.53
N ILE A 86 5.07 -13.33 -6.60
CA ILE A 86 6.41 -13.18 -6.01
C ILE A 86 7.16 -12.03 -6.68
N LEU A 87 7.17 -11.99 -8.02
CA LEU A 87 7.84 -10.92 -8.77
C LEU A 87 7.24 -9.54 -8.46
N ALA A 88 5.91 -9.44 -8.41
CA ALA A 88 5.23 -8.22 -7.99
C ALA A 88 5.63 -7.80 -6.57
N GLY A 89 5.74 -8.74 -5.63
CA GLY A 89 6.20 -8.49 -4.26
C GLY A 89 7.65 -7.99 -4.19
N ILE A 90 8.55 -8.54 -5.02
CA ILE A 90 9.95 -8.10 -5.12
C ILE A 90 10.00 -6.66 -5.67
N ILE A 91 9.33 -6.40 -6.78
CA ILE A 91 9.28 -5.06 -7.40
C ILE A 91 8.70 -4.03 -6.42
N PHE A 92 7.61 -4.39 -5.73
CA PHE A 92 6.98 -3.53 -4.73
C PHE A 92 7.92 -3.19 -3.57
N ASN A 93 8.69 -4.16 -3.08
CA ASN A 93 9.68 -3.91 -2.02
C ASN A 93 10.84 -3.02 -2.50
N ILE A 94 11.35 -3.23 -3.72
CA ILE A 94 12.37 -2.34 -4.30
C ILE A 94 11.83 -0.91 -4.39
N SER A 95 10.60 -0.73 -4.87
CA SER A 95 9.95 0.58 -4.92
C SER A 95 9.87 1.25 -3.54
N ASN A 96 9.52 0.49 -2.49
CA ASN A 96 9.46 1.05 -1.14
C ASN A 96 10.85 1.43 -0.61
N ILE A 97 11.89 0.65 -0.87
CA ILE A 97 13.27 1.01 -0.48
C ILE A 97 13.71 2.31 -1.19
N LEU A 98 13.36 2.48 -2.46
CA LEU A 98 13.65 3.72 -3.21
C LEU A 98 12.84 4.92 -2.69
N LEU A 99 11.57 4.70 -2.32
CA LEU A 99 10.74 5.73 -1.69
C LEU A 99 11.36 6.19 -0.36
N VAL A 100 11.83 5.23 0.45
CA VAL A 100 12.54 5.49 1.70
C VAL A 100 13.83 6.29 1.48
N ALA A 101 14.64 5.91 0.50
CA ALA A 101 15.85 6.64 0.16
C ALA A 101 15.52 8.09 -0.26
N SER A 102 14.43 8.25 -1.03
CA SER A 102 13.93 9.57 -1.43
C SER A 102 13.45 10.40 -0.24
N ILE A 103 12.78 9.77 0.74
CA ILE A 103 12.36 10.44 2.00
C ILE A 103 13.57 10.92 2.80
N ASN A 104 14.65 10.12 2.88
CA ASN A 104 15.87 10.52 3.59
C ASN A 104 16.58 11.70 2.91
N LEU A 105 16.50 11.82 1.59
CA LEU A 105 17.15 12.89 0.82
C LEU A 105 16.32 14.18 0.73
N ALA A 106 15.03 14.05 0.39
CA ALA A 106 14.14 15.19 0.08
C ALA A 106 13.12 15.49 1.19
N GLY A 107 13.06 14.67 2.23
CA GLY A 107 12.07 14.77 3.30
C GLY A 107 10.72 14.15 2.96
N MET A 108 9.98 13.74 3.99
CA MET A 108 8.68 13.05 3.86
C MET A 108 7.64 13.90 3.14
N ALA A 109 7.66 15.22 3.32
CA ALA A 109 6.68 16.13 2.74
C ALA A 109 6.81 16.31 1.22
N VAL A 110 7.97 16.00 0.63
CA VAL A 110 8.19 16.08 -0.82
C VAL A 110 8.18 14.68 -1.44
N ALA A 111 8.94 13.75 -0.87
CA ALA A 111 9.12 12.42 -1.44
C ALA A 111 7.81 11.60 -1.45
N PHE A 112 6.96 11.75 -0.41
CA PHE A 112 5.73 10.98 -0.32
C PHE A 112 4.66 11.44 -1.33
N PRO A 113 4.33 12.74 -1.45
CA PRO A 113 3.40 13.20 -2.48
C PRO A 113 3.87 12.90 -3.90
N VAL A 114 5.16 13.08 -4.19
CA VAL A 114 5.71 12.78 -5.52
C VAL A 114 5.69 11.27 -5.79
N GLY A 115 6.27 10.45 -4.92
CA GLY A 115 6.39 9.01 -5.14
C GLY A 115 5.04 8.31 -5.18
N VAL A 116 4.25 8.43 -4.10
CA VAL A 116 2.96 7.74 -3.98
C VAL A 116 1.91 8.37 -4.90
N GLY A 117 1.91 9.70 -5.04
CA GLY A 117 0.96 10.40 -5.89
C GLY A 117 1.14 10.09 -7.37
N LEU A 118 2.38 10.03 -7.87
CA LEU A 118 2.65 9.62 -9.25
C LEU A 118 2.29 8.15 -9.48
N ALA A 119 2.63 7.26 -8.54
CA ALA A 119 2.26 5.85 -8.63
C ALA A 119 0.73 5.66 -8.70
N LEU A 120 -0.02 6.43 -7.91
CA LEU A 120 -1.49 6.41 -7.94
C LEU A 120 -2.04 6.93 -9.28
N ALA A 121 -1.55 8.07 -9.77
CA ALA A 121 -2.00 8.63 -11.04
C ALA A 121 -1.73 7.68 -12.22
N LEU A 122 -0.50 7.16 -12.31
CA LEU A 122 -0.12 6.20 -13.35
C LEU A 122 -0.89 4.89 -13.21
N GLY A 123 -1.04 4.37 -11.99
CA GLY A 123 -1.78 3.15 -11.71
C GLY A 123 -3.24 3.22 -12.13
N VAL A 124 -3.92 4.34 -11.87
CA VAL A 124 -5.29 4.56 -12.34
C VAL A 124 -5.35 4.55 -13.87
N ILE A 125 -4.45 5.28 -14.54
CA ILE A 125 -4.44 5.37 -16.01
C ILE A 125 -4.18 4.00 -16.65
N THR A 126 -3.15 3.28 -16.20
CA THR A 126 -2.79 1.97 -16.78
C THR A 126 -3.85 0.91 -16.51
N THR A 127 -4.45 0.92 -15.32
CA THR A 127 -5.54 0.00 -14.97
C THR A 127 -6.77 0.27 -15.81
N TYR A 128 -7.13 1.54 -16.00
CA TYR A 128 -8.29 1.93 -16.81
C TYR A 128 -8.12 1.58 -18.29
N ILE A 129 -6.90 1.69 -18.84
CA ILE A 129 -6.59 1.25 -20.22
C ILE A 129 -6.78 -0.27 -20.36
N GLY A 130 -6.32 -1.05 -19.36
CA GLY A 130 -6.41 -2.51 -19.41
C GLY A 130 -7.82 -3.06 -19.15
N ASN A 131 -8.58 -2.41 -18.28
CA ASN A 131 -9.94 -2.81 -17.91
C ASN A 131 -10.76 -1.57 -17.52
N PRO A 132 -11.46 -0.93 -18.47
CA PRO A 132 -12.20 0.31 -18.22
C PRO A 132 -13.41 0.02 -17.34
N GLN A 133 -13.28 0.31 -16.05
CA GLN A 133 -14.35 0.20 -15.06
C GLN A 133 -14.54 1.51 -14.29
N GLY A 134 -15.79 1.80 -13.91
CA GLY A 134 -16.18 3.01 -13.18
C GLY A 134 -16.54 4.19 -14.09
N ASP A 135 -16.95 5.30 -13.47
CA ASP A 135 -17.23 6.55 -14.18
C ASP A 135 -15.90 7.23 -14.57
N PRO A 136 -15.61 7.40 -15.87
CA PRO A 136 -14.34 7.95 -16.33
C PRO A 136 -14.17 9.41 -15.88
N LEU A 137 -15.25 10.19 -15.86
CA LEU A 137 -15.21 11.60 -15.49
C LEU A 137 -14.75 11.75 -14.04
N ILE A 138 -15.36 10.99 -13.12
CA ILE A 138 -15.03 11.04 -11.69
C ILE A 138 -13.60 10.55 -11.46
N LEU A 139 -13.19 9.47 -12.12
CA LEU A 139 -11.85 8.90 -12.00
C LEU A 139 -10.78 9.90 -12.45
N PHE A 140 -10.90 10.44 -13.66
CA PHE A 140 -9.89 11.36 -14.21
C PHE A 140 -9.91 12.73 -13.53
N LEU A 141 -11.06 13.18 -13.02
CA LEU A 141 -11.12 14.36 -12.16
C LEU A 141 -10.33 14.13 -10.87
N GLY A 142 -10.46 12.96 -10.24
CA GLY A 142 -9.65 12.57 -9.09
C GLY A 142 -8.15 12.56 -9.40
N VAL A 143 -7.76 11.99 -10.54
CA VAL A 143 -6.35 12.01 -11.01
C VAL A 143 -5.85 13.45 -11.21
N ALA A 144 -6.66 14.32 -11.83
CA ALA A 144 -6.30 15.72 -12.03
C ALA A 144 -6.08 16.47 -10.71
N CYS A 145 -6.92 16.21 -9.70
CA CYS A 145 -6.75 16.76 -8.36
C CYS A 145 -5.43 16.29 -7.71
N VAL A 146 -5.09 15.00 -7.82
CA VAL A 146 -3.83 14.45 -7.29
C VAL A 146 -2.63 15.09 -7.97
N VAL A 147 -2.63 15.18 -9.30
CA VAL A 147 -1.54 15.82 -10.05
C VAL A 147 -1.37 17.29 -9.66
N SER A 148 -2.49 18.02 -9.51
CA SER A 148 -2.47 19.42 -9.06
C SER A 148 -1.88 19.57 -7.66
N ALA A 149 -2.22 18.66 -6.74
CA ALA A 149 -1.67 18.66 -5.38
C ALA A 149 -0.15 18.42 -5.37
N ILE A 150 0.36 17.53 -6.23
CA ILE A 150 1.80 17.29 -6.39
C ILE A 150 2.50 18.57 -6.88
N ILE A 151 1.94 19.22 -7.90
CA ILE A 151 2.48 20.49 -8.44
C ILE A 151 2.51 21.56 -7.36
N PHE A 152 1.43 21.76 -6.62
CA PHE A 152 1.40 22.75 -5.54
C PHE A 152 2.38 22.43 -4.41
N THR A 153 2.55 21.16 -4.07
CA THR A 153 3.57 20.72 -3.10
C THR A 153 4.97 21.07 -3.60
N ALA A 154 5.28 20.77 -4.87
CA ALA A 154 6.56 21.08 -5.47
C ALA A 154 6.85 22.59 -5.50
N ILE A 155 5.85 23.42 -5.84
CA ILE A 155 5.97 24.88 -5.84
C ILE A 155 6.22 25.41 -4.42
N ALA A 156 5.51 24.88 -3.42
CA ALA A 156 5.67 25.30 -2.03
C ALA A 156 7.07 24.99 -1.49
N TYR A 157 7.60 23.80 -1.78
CA TYR A 157 8.92 23.38 -1.34
C TYR A 157 10.07 23.95 -2.18
N GLY A 158 9.83 24.32 -3.44
CA GLY A 158 10.83 24.99 -4.27
C GLY A 158 11.15 26.43 -3.86
N ARG A 159 10.43 26.98 -2.87
CA ARG A 159 10.67 28.32 -2.28
C ARG A 159 11.52 28.29 -1.00
N VAL A 160 11.91 27.10 -0.54
CA VAL A 160 12.81 26.88 0.62
C VAL A 160 14.20 26.57 0.10
#